data_AF-A0A094KPF5-F1
#
_entry.id   AF-A0A094KPF5-F1
#
_cell.length_a   1.000
_cell.length_b   1.000
_cell.length_c   1.000
_cell.angle_alpha   90.00
_cell.angle_beta   90.00
_cell.angle_gamma   90.00
#
_symmetry.space_group_name_H-M   'P 1'
#
loop_
_entity.id
_entity.type
_entity.pdbx_description
1 polymer ?
#
loop_
_entity_poly.entity_id
_entity_poly.type
_entity_poly.pdbx_seq_one_letter_code
_entity_poly.pdbx_strand_id
1 'polypeptide(L)'
;MVFRIIEDRAKRLVEDGLTGSLLGTPLDTHEHLARVQALSMYQAICLYDGNIRLRHLAEGYIPVLNSWIREMIDHGSQAPCLGRMVMSSPYEDTAIEPSSENLLWYSWILAESIRRTSMLAASIQSIYLIHRDGTASCYGSMMFTTRQGAWDVDSAYAWEKMCSEVNVGFVQLAEAPSLLTKAAPDDVDEFAKTMLSIICGAGRVNKWINR
;
A
#
# COMPACT_ATOMS: atom_id res chain seq x y z
N MET A 1 4.90 17.75 24.86
CA MET A 1 4.95 16.36 25.35
C MET A 1 4.73 15.36 24.20
N VAL A 2 3.66 15.49 23.43
CA VAL A 2 3.33 14.59 22.30
C VAL A 2 4.45 14.47 21.24
N PHE A 3 5.04 15.59 20.79
CA PHE A 3 6.12 15.54 19.79
C PHE A 3 7.38 14.80 20.23
N ARG A 4 7.71 14.81 21.53
CA ARG A 4 8.83 14.01 22.04
C ARG A 4 8.51 12.52 21.99
N ILE A 5 7.28 12.13 22.32
CA ILE A 5 6.84 10.73 22.23
C ILE A 5 6.89 10.23 20.80
N ILE A 6 6.44 11.03 19.83
CA ILE A 6 6.47 10.68 18.40
C ILE A 6 7.91 10.50 17.92
N GLU A 7 8.77 11.47 18.23
CA GLU A 7 10.20 11.39 17.91
C GLU A 7 10.87 10.15 18.52
N ASP A 8 10.67 9.90 19.81
CA ASP A 8 11.30 8.78 20.51
C ASP A 8 10.78 7.42 20.01
N ARG A 9 9.51 7.34 19.57
CA ARG A 9 8.96 6.12 18.98
C ARG A 9 9.45 5.90 17.55
N ALA A 10 9.54 6.96 16.74
CA ALA A 10 10.05 6.87 15.38
C ALA A 10 11.54 6.47 15.38
N LYS A 11 12.34 7.03 16.29
CA LYS A 11 13.75 6.65 16.48
C LYS A 11 13.90 5.18 16.83
N ARG A 12 13.19 4.73 17.87
CA ARG A 12 13.24 3.33 18.30
C ARG A 12 12.83 2.37 17.18
N LEU A 13 11.76 2.68 16.45
CA LEU A 13 11.31 1.86 15.31
C LEU A 13 12.44 1.68 14.27
N VAL A 14 13.14 2.78 13.92
CA VAL A 14 14.23 2.74 12.94
C VAL A 14 15.45 2.02 13.49
N GLU A 15 15.82 2.27 14.75
CA GLU A 15 16.93 1.58 15.43
C GLU A 15 16.69 0.06 15.47
N ASP A 16 15.52 -0.37 15.93
CA ASP A 16 15.15 -1.80 16.02
C ASP A 16 15.17 -2.45 14.63
N GLY A 17 14.62 -1.79 13.60
CA GLY A 17 14.60 -2.32 12.24
C GLY A 17 15.99 -2.41 11.60
N LEU A 18 16.88 -1.46 11.87
CA LEU A 18 18.28 -1.50 11.41
C LEU A 18 19.07 -2.59 12.14
N THR A 19 18.89 -2.73 13.45
CA THR A 19 19.54 -3.79 14.24
C THR A 19 19.09 -5.18 13.77
N GLY A 20 17.79 -5.39 13.52
CA GLY A 20 17.29 -6.65 12.97
C GLY A 20 17.91 -6.98 11.61
N SER A 21 18.02 -5.98 10.72
CA SER A 21 18.68 -6.16 9.42
C SER A 21 20.17 -6.50 9.55
N LEU A 22 20.90 -5.91 10.50
CA LEU A 22 22.32 -6.19 10.75
C LEU A 22 22.54 -7.57 11.35
N LEU A 23 21.64 -8.02 12.24
CA LEU A 23 21.71 -9.34 12.86
C LEU A 23 21.22 -10.46 11.94
N GLY A 24 20.69 -10.11 10.76
CA GLY A 24 20.13 -11.07 9.81
C GLY A 24 18.91 -11.80 10.38
N THR A 25 18.19 -11.19 11.32
CA THR A 25 16.94 -11.77 11.84
C THR A 25 15.89 -11.71 10.72
N PRO A 26 15.46 -12.85 10.16
CA PRO A 26 14.48 -12.83 9.07
C PRO A 26 13.16 -12.28 9.62
N LEU A 27 12.64 -11.25 8.95
CA LEU A 27 11.31 -10.73 9.24
C LEU A 27 10.30 -11.46 8.36
N ASP A 28 9.12 -11.71 8.90
CA ASP A 28 8.01 -12.20 8.08
C ASP A 28 7.38 -11.06 7.25
N THR A 29 6.54 -11.41 6.29
CA THR A 29 5.87 -10.44 5.42
C THR A 29 4.99 -9.45 6.19
N HIS A 30 4.37 -9.88 7.29
CA HIS A 30 3.52 -9.03 8.13
C HIS A 30 4.34 -8.02 8.93
N GLU A 31 5.52 -8.42 9.43
CA GLU A 31 6.47 -7.54 10.11
C GLU A 31 7.02 -6.49 9.15
N HIS A 32 7.36 -6.89 7.92
CA HIS A 32 7.72 -5.96 6.85
C HIS A 32 6.61 -4.95 6.57
N LEU A 33 5.35 -5.41 6.46
CA LEU A 33 4.19 -4.55 6.26
C LEU A 33 3.99 -3.59 7.44
N ALA A 34 4.04 -4.10 8.67
CA ALA A 34 3.80 -3.32 9.89
C ALA A 34 4.85 -2.22 10.09
N ARG A 35 6.13 -2.51 9.89
CA ARG A 35 7.19 -1.48 10.05
C ARG A 35 7.10 -0.40 8.97
N VAL A 36 6.72 -0.75 7.74
CA VAL A 36 6.51 0.22 6.66
C VAL A 36 5.30 1.09 6.98
N GLN A 37 4.17 0.51 7.41
CA GLN A 37 2.98 1.25 7.82
C GLN A 37 3.30 2.22 8.97
N ALA A 38 3.96 1.72 10.03
CA ALA A 38 4.31 2.52 11.20
C ALA A 38 5.23 3.70 10.83
N LEU A 39 6.31 3.45 10.08
CA LEU A 39 7.24 4.51 9.69
C LEU A 39 6.57 5.52 8.72
N SER A 40 5.68 5.05 7.83
CA SER A 40 4.90 5.94 6.96
C SER A 40 4.03 6.91 7.76
N MET A 41 3.37 6.42 8.81
CA MET A 41 2.55 7.27 9.68
C MET A 41 3.40 8.27 10.46
N TYR A 42 4.55 7.84 10.98
CA TYR A 42 5.49 8.76 11.63
C TYR A 42 6.00 9.83 10.66
N GLN A 43 6.32 9.47 9.41
CA GLN A 43 6.73 10.43 8.39
C GLN A 43 5.61 11.41 8.05
N ALA A 44 4.37 10.94 7.87
CA ALA A 44 3.23 11.83 7.61
C ALA A 44 3.08 12.87 8.73
N ILE A 45 3.12 12.45 10.00
CA ILE A 45 3.00 13.39 11.11
C ILE A 45 4.20 14.35 11.13
N CYS A 46 5.42 13.83 11.13
CA CYS A 46 6.62 14.64 11.32
C CYS A 46 6.94 15.60 10.16
N LEU A 47 6.63 15.23 8.91
CA LEU A 47 6.86 16.10 7.75
C LEU A 47 5.87 17.27 7.70
N TYR A 48 4.60 17.02 8.05
CA TYR A 48 3.49 17.95 7.84
C TYR A 48 3.03 18.72 9.10
N ASP A 49 3.52 18.39 10.30
CA ASP A 49 3.17 19.07 11.57
C ASP A 49 3.70 20.53 11.69
N GLY A 50 4.69 20.90 10.89
CA GLY A 50 5.28 22.26 10.89
C GLY A 50 6.46 22.44 11.85
N ASN A 51 6.73 21.48 12.74
CA ASN A 51 7.91 21.49 13.59
C ASN A 51 9.20 21.16 12.81
N ILE A 52 10.15 22.12 12.75
CA ILE A 52 11.40 21.99 11.99
C ILE A 52 12.24 20.79 12.43
N ARG A 53 12.28 20.48 13.73
CA ARG A 53 13.08 19.37 14.27
C ARG A 53 12.49 18.02 13.90
N LEU A 54 11.16 17.87 13.98
CA LEU A 54 10.48 16.65 13.54
C LEU A 54 10.62 16.45 12.03
N ARG A 55 10.49 17.53 11.26
CA ARG A 55 10.70 17.50 9.82
C ARG A 55 12.10 17.01 9.47
N HIS A 56 13.13 17.60 10.06
CA HIS A 56 14.52 17.19 9.83
C HIS A 56 14.74 15.70 10.15
N LEU A 57 14.17 15.21 11.25
CA LEU A 57 14.22 13.79 11.59
C LEU A 57 13.56 12.91 10.52
N ALA A 58 12.35 13.25 10.09
CA ALA A 58 11.59 12.47 9.12
C ALA A 58 12.19 12.51 7.71
N GLU A 59 12.84 13.61 7.33
CA GLU A 59 13.65 13.69 6.10
C GLU A 59 14.78 12.67 6.12
N GLY A 60 15.45 12.49 7.27
CA GLY A 60 16.48 11.46 7.47
C GLY A 60 15.95 10.02 7.30
N TYR A 61 14.65 9.80 7.48
CA TYR A 61 14.01 8.48 7.32
C TYR A 61 13.49 8.20 5.92
N ILE A 62 13.51 9.15 4.99
CA ILE A 62 13.12 8.93 3.59
C ILE A 62 13.90 7.75 2.96
N PRO A 63 15.25 7.72 3.01
CA PRO A 63 16.00 6.60 2.46
C PRO A 63 15.74 5.27 3.18
N VAL A 64 15.47 5.30 4.49
CA VAL A 64 15.15 4.11 5.30
C VAL A 64 13.81 3.51 4.88
N LEU A 65 12.76 4.33 4.80
CA LEU A 65 11.46 3.84 4.36
C LEU A 65 11.52 3.33 2.91
N ASN A 66 12.31 3.95 2.04
CA ASN A 66 12.53 3.47 0.67
C ASN A 66 13.25 2.11 0.61
N SER A 67 14.17 1.80 1.53
CA SER A 67 14.73 0.44 1.60
C SER A 67 13.68 -0.54 2.11
N TRP A 68 12.94 -0.18 3.17
CA TRP A 68 11.94 -1.06 3.75
C TRP A 68 10.77 -1.38 2.82
N ILE A 69 10.32 -0.43 2.00
CA ILE A 69 9.32 -0.67 0.95
C ILE A 69 9.84 -1.69 -0.06
N ARG A 70 11.11 -1.54 -0.51
CA ARG A 70 11.71 -2.50 -1.44
C ARG A 70 11.83 -3.90 -0.85
N GLU A 71 12.29 -4.00 0.38
CA GLU A 71 12.38 -5.26 1.12
C GLU A 71 10.99 -5.91 1.29
N MET A 72 9.96 -5.13 1.62
CA MET A 72 8.57 -5.61 1.74
C MET A 72 8.04 -6.15 0.40
N ILE A 73 8.29 -5.44 -0.71
CA ILE A 73 7.85 -5.87 -2.04
C ILE A 73 8.60 -7.13 -2.48
N ASP A 74 9.92 -7.18 -2.29
CA ASP A 74 10.73 -8.36 -2.65
C ASP A 74 10.28 -9.59 -1.87
N HIS A 75 10.14 -9.47 -0.54
CA HIS A 75 9.68 -10.55 0.32
C HIS A 75 8.25 -10.98 -0.03
N GLY A 76 7.36 -10.03 -0.33
CA GLY A 76 6.00 -10.32 -0.82
C GLY A 76 6.01 -11.05 -2.16
N SER A 77 6.86 -10.66 -3.10
CA SER A 77 6.92 -11.30 -4.43
C SER A 77 7.38 -12.75 -4.39
N GLN A 78 8.16 -13.12 -3.37
CA GLN A 78 8.65 -14.49 -3.16
C GLN A 78 7.65 -15.37 -2.41
N ALA A 79 6.58 -14.82 -1.84
CA ALA A 79 5.55 -15.62 -1.19
C ALA A 79 4.80 -16.46 -2.26
N PRO A 80 4.69 -17.80 -2.09
CA PRO A 80 4.16 -18.73 -3.09
C PRO A 80 2.79 -18.38 -3.67
N CYS A 81 2.01 -17.57 -2.95
CA CYS A 81 0.63 -17.23 -3.26
C CYS A 81 0.47 -15.91 -4.05
N LEU A 82 1.52 -15.08 -4.15
CA LEU A 82 1.38 -13.67 -4.54
C LEU A 82 1.53 -13.38 -6.04
N GLY A 83 1.97 -14.36 -6.85
CA GLY A 83 2.32 -14.12 -8.27
C GLY A 83 1.66 -15.00 -9.34
N ARG A 84 0.99 -16.11 -8.98
CA ARG A 84 0.56 -17.14 -9.97
C ARG A 84 -0.94 -17.29 -10.17
N MET A 85 -1.77 -16.50 -9.49
CA MET A 85 -3.16 -16.88 -9.23
C MET A 85 -4.22 -16.15 -10.07
N VAL A 86 -3.92 -15.88 -11.34
CA VAL A 86 -4.96 -15.54 -12.34
C VAL A 86 -5.15 -16.67 -13.36
N MET A 87 -4.36 -17.74 -13.32
CA MET A 87 -4.50 -18.88 -14.23
C MET A 87 -4.08 -20.19 -13.52
N SER A 88 -5.02 -21.12 -13.33
CA SER A 88 -4.90 -22.62 -13.23
C SER A 88 -5.90 -23.14 -12.19
N SER A 89 -7.04 -23.71 -12.58
CA SER A 89 -7.33 -25.13 -12.93
C SER A 89 -7.84 -25.94 -11.72
N PRO A 90 -8.99 -26.65 -11.84
CA PRO A 90 -9.64 -27.32 -10.73
C PRO A 90 -9.16 -28.76 -10.64
N TYR A 91 -8.24 -29.09 -9.75
CA TYR A 91 -8.10 -30.43 -9.14
C TYR A 91 -6.89 -30.43 -8.22
N GLU A 92 -7.10 -30.48 -6.90
CA GLU A 92 -6.69 -31.59 -6.03
C GLU A 92 -7.00 -31.26 -4.56
N ASP A 93 -7.35 -32.30 -3.82
CA ASP A 93 -7.98 -32.32 -2.50
C ASP A 93 -7.01 -32.87 -1.44
N THR A 94 -7.36 -32.62 -0.17
CA THR A 94 -6.90 -33.23 1.10
C THR A 94 -5.78 -32.55 1.93
N ALA A 95 -6.22 -31.74 2.89
CA ALA A 95 -5.89 -31.77 4.33
C ALA A 95 -6.81 -30.76 5.05
N ILE A 96 -7.04 -30.88 6.37
CA ILE A 96 -7.73 -29.82 7.15
C ILE A 96 -6.75 -28.65 7.32
N GLU A 97 -6.49 -27.99 6.20
CA GLU A 97 -5.97 -26.64 6.09
C GLU A 97 -7.19 -25.69 6.05
N PRO A 98 -7.03 -24.39 6.34
CA PRO A 98 -8.02 -23.41 5.87
C PRO A 98 -8.39 -23.78 4.44
N SER A 99 -9.70 -23.90 4.13
CA SER A 99 -10.14 -24.31 2.80
C SER A 99 -9.33 -23.53 1.76
N SER A 100 -8.84 -24.19 0.71
CA SER A 100 -7.95 -23.59 -0.29
C SER A 100 -8.39 -22.17 -0.68
N GLU A 101 -9.70 -21.96 -0.83
CA GLU A 101 -10.38 -20.66 -1.03
C GLU A 101 -9.99 -19.55 -0.02
N ASN A 102 -9.99 -19.84 1.29
CA ASN A 102 -9.60 -18.87 2.32
C ASN A 102 -8.11 -18.52 2.23
N LEU A 103 -7.25 -19.48 1.89
CA LEU A 103 -5.83 -19.22 1.68
C LEU A 103 -5.60 -18.25 0.51
N LEU A 104 -6.35 -18.40 -0.58
CA LEU A 104 -6.24 -17.50 -1.75
C LEU A 104 -6.69 -16.10 -1.39
N TRP A 105 -7.82 -15.98 -0.70
CA TRP A 105 -8.37 -14.69 -0.29
C TRP A 105 -7.43 -13.97 0.69
N TYR A 106 -6.93 -14.65 1.74
CA TYR A 106 -5.95 -14.05 2.66
C TYR A 106 -4.64 -13.67 1.97
N SER A 107 -4.18 -14.48 1.02
CA SER A 107 -3.01 -14.15 0.21
C SER A 107 -3.25 -12.90 -0.63
N TRP A 108 -4.44 -12.75 -1.23
CA TRP A 108 -4.82 -11.54 -1.95
C TRP A 108 -4.89 -10.32 -1.02
N ILE A 109 -5.46 -10.44 0.18
CA ILE A 109 -5.50 -9.35 1.18
C ILE A 109 -4.08 -8.90 1.50
N LEU A 110 -3.15 -9.83 1.72
CA LEU A 110 -1.75 -9.49 1.99
C LEU A 110 -1.09 -8.83 0.78
N ALA A 111 -1.32 -9.35 -0.43
CA ALA A 111 -0.83 -8.76 -1.69
C ALA A 111 -1.26 -7.30 -1.83
N GLU A 112 -2.55 -7.06 -1.68
CA GLU A 112 -3.16 -5.78 -1.87
C GLU A 112 -2.78 -4.83 -0.72
N SER A 113 -2.62 -5.34 0.50
CA SER A 113 -2.05 -4.59 1.63
C SER A 113 -0.65 -4.06 1.32
N ILE A 114 0.24 -4.89 0.75
CA ILE A 114 1.60 -4.51 0.35
C ILE A 114 1.55 -3.42 -0.73
N ARG A 115 0.71 -3.61 -1.76
CA ARG A 115 0.56 -2.66 -2.87
C ARG A 115 0.04 -1.31 -2.38
N ARG A 116 -1.08 -1.30 -1.65
CA ARG A 116 -1.70 -0.08 -1.09
C ARG A 116 -0.78 0.64 -0.10
N THR A 117 -0.08 -0.09 0.76
CA THR A 117 0.88 0.48 1.72
C THR A 117 2.07 1.12 0.99
N SER A 118 2.65 0.45 -0.01
CA SER A 118 3.77 0.98 -0.79
C SER A 118 3.38 2.28 -1.50
N MET A 119 2.19 2.29 -2.11
CA MET A 119 1.66 3.48 -2.79
C MET A 119 1.40 4.64 -1.84
N LEU A 120 0.81 4.38 -0.67
CA LEU A 120 0.56 5.41 0.34
C LEU A 120 1.87 6.00 0.87
N ALA A 121 2.82 5.15 1.24
CA ALA A 121 4.14 5.55 1.73
C ALA A 121 4.89 6.41 0.70
N ALA A 122 4.93 5.97 -0.56
CA ALA A 122 5.53 6.71 -1.65
C ALA A 122 4.84 8.05 -1.92
N SER A 123 3.51 8.12 -1.76
CA SER A 123 2.74 9.35 -1.93
C SER A 123 3.04 10.36 -0.83
N ILE A 124 3.14 9.94 0.43
CA ILE A 124 3.51 10.79 1.57
C ILE A 124 4.85 11.47 1.30
N GLN A 125 5.85 10.73 0.82
CA GLN A 125 7.17 11.26 0.49
C GLN A 125 7.16 12.14 -0.75
N SER A 126 6.51 11.69 -1.84
CA SER A 126 6.45 12.43 -3.11
C SER A 126 5.79 13.78 -2.95
N ILE A 127 4.66 13.87 -2.24
CA ILE A 127 3.98 15.14 -1.97
C ILE A 127 4.94 16.10 -1.25
N TYR A 128 5.65 15.61 -0.21
CA TYR A 128 6.59 16.43 0.54
C TYR A 128 7.75 16.94 -0.35
N LEU A 129 8.37 16.06 -1.13
CA LEU A 129 9.51 16.40 -1.99
C LEU A 129 9.12 17.36 -3.12
N ILE A 130 7.91 17.22 -3.67
CA ILE A 130 7.35 18.17 -4.64
C ILE A 130 7.22 19.55 -4.00
N HIS A 131 6.69 19.64 -2.78
CA HIS A 131 6.54 20.92 -2.07
C HIS A 131 7.87 21.53 -1.65
N ARG A 132 8.86 20.72 -1.26
CA ARG A 132 10.17 21.19 -0.79
C ARG A 132 11.08 21.62 -1.95
N ASP A 133 11.22 20.77 -2.96
CA ASP A 133 12.25 20.89 -4.01
C ASP A 133 11.69 20.86 -5.43
N GLY A 134 10.39 20.63 -5.61
CA GLY A 134 9.80 20.40 -6.94
C GLY A 134 10.18 19.06 -7.57
N THR A 135 10.66 18.10 -6.78
CA THR A 135 11.11 16.78 -7.27
C THR A 135 10.15 15.67 -6.87
N ALA A 136 10.04 14.63 -7.70
CA ALA A 136 9.24 13.45 -7.42
C ALA A 136 9.94 12.20 -7.96
N SER A 137 9.86 11.10 -7.20
CA SER A 137 10.21 9.77 -7.69
C SER A 137 8.96 9.08 -8.25
N CYS A 138 9.09 8.47 -9.43
CA CYS A 138 7.97 7.78 -10.05
C CYS A 138 7.93 6.31 -9.61
N TYR A 139 6.88 5.94 -8.87
CA TYR A 139 6.58 4.55 -8.49
C TYR A 139 5.46 3.97 -9.38
N GLY A 140 5.34 4.47 -10.61
CA GLY A 140 4.17 4.28 -11.47
C GLY A 140 3.93 2.85 -11.97
N SER A 141 4.82 1.88 -11.70
CA SER A 141 4.66 0.48 -12.12
C SER A 141 3.79 -0.37 -11.20
N MET A 142 3.45 0.12 -10.01
CA MET A 142 2.64 -0.65 -9.08
C MET A 142 1.19 -0.77 -9.58
N MET A 143 0.72 -2.02 -9.65
CA MET A 143 -0.68 -2.34 -9.91
C MET A 143 -1.46 -2.34 -8.59
N PHE A 144 -2.77 -2.08 -8.64
CA PHE A 144 -3.64 -2.22 -7.48
C PHE A 144 -5.10 -2.42 -7.91
N THR A 145 -5.90 -2.90 -6.97
CA THR A 145 -7.33 -3.14 -7.17
C THR A 145 -8.09 -1.83 -6.98
N THR A 146 -9.03 -1.52 -7.88
CA THR A 146 -9.76 -0.24 -7.87
C THR A 146 -11.27 -0.38 -7.79
N ARG A 147 -11.82 -1.59 -7.97
CA ARG A 147 -13.26 -1.80 -7.98
C ARG A 147 -13.85 -1.65 -6.58
N GLN A 148 -14.92 -0.86 -6.47
CA GLN A 148 -15.70 -0.75 -5.24
C GLN A 148 -16.15 -2.13 -4.74
N GLY A 149 -16.05 -2.36 -3.43
CA GLY A 149 -16.49 -3.60 -2.80
C GLY A 149 -15.47 -4.74 -2.80
N ALA A 150 -14.47 -4.76 -3.71
CA ALA A 150 -13.49 -5.85 -3.76
C ALA A 150 -12.66 -5.97 -2.46
N TRP A 151 -12.41 -4.85 -1.80
CA TRP A 151 -11.72 -4.76 -0.51
C TRP A 151 -12.65 -4.95 0.71
N ASP A 152 -13.95 -4.73 0.53
CA ASP A 152 -14.92 -4.62 1.63
C ASP A 152 -15.63 -5.95 1.95
N VAL A 153 -15.44 -6.98 1.12
CA VAL A 153 -16.00 -8.32 1.34
C VAL A 153 -15.42 -8.97 2.60
N ASP A 154 -16.25 -9.70 3.33
CA ASP A 154 -15.94 -10.32 4.63
C ASP A 154 -15.73 -11.84 4.57
N SER A 155 -15.75 -12.42 3.36
CA SER A 155 -15.57 -13.85 3.15
C SER A 155 -14.89 -14.17 1.81
N ALA A 156 -14.18 -15.30 1.78
CA ALA A 156 -13.53 -15.80 0.57
C ALA A 156 -14.52 -16.07 -0.57
N TYR A 157 -15.71 -16.59 -0.24
CA TYR A 157 -16.78 -16.83 -1.22
C TYR A 157 -17.25 -15.53 -1.89
N ALA A 158 -17.50 -14.47 -1.10
CA ALA A 158 -17.93 -13.18 -1.66
C ALA A 158 -16.82 -12.55 -2.51
N TRP A 159 -15.56 -12.69 -2.10
CA TRP A 159 -14.41 -12.25 -2.88
C TRP A 159 -14.27 -13.00 -4.21
N GLU A 160 -14.38 -14.33 -4.21
CA GLU A 160 -14.30 -15.15 -5.43
C GLU A 160 -15.42 -14.83 -6.41
N LYS A 161 -16.64 -14.63 -5.90
CA LYS A 161 -17.79 -14.17 -6.70
C LYS A 161 -17.49 -12.82 -7.35
N MET A 162 -16.92 -11.86 -6.62
CA MET A 162 -16.53 -10.56 -7.17
C MET A 162 -15.45 -10.69 -8.25
N CYS A 163 -14.46 -11.55 -8.04
CA CYS A 163 -13.39 -11.82 -9.02
C CYS A 163 -13.93 -12.41 -10.33
N SER A 164 -14.89 -13.32 -10.24
CA SER A 164 -15.47 -14.01 -11.40
C SER A 164 -16.52 -13.17 -12.16
N GLU A 165 -17.31 -12.36 -11.45
CA GLU A 165 -18.47 -11.67 -12.05
C GLU A 165 -18.18 -10.22 -12.48
N VAL A 166 -17.31 -9.49 -11.75
CA VAL A 166 -17.30 -8.01 -11.81
C VAL A 166 -16.00 -7.42 -12.33
N ASN A 167 -14.92 -8.20 -12.46
CA ASN A 167 -13.53 -7.74 -12.68
C ASN A 167 -13.10 -6.74 -11.59
N VAL A 168 -12.10 -7.13 -10.79
CA VAL A 168 -11.63 -6.34 -9.65
C VAL A 168 -10.95 -5.02 -10.03
N GLY A 169 -10.81 -4.71 -11.33
CA GLY A 169 -10.28 -3.43 -11.79
C GLY A 169 -8.82 -3.28 -11.41
N PHE A 170 -8.01 -4.26 -11.81
CA PHE A 170 -6.59 -4.28 -11.54
C PHE A 170 -5.85 -3.37 -12.52
N VAL A 171 -5.41 -2.19 -12.06
CA VAL A 171 -4.84 -1.15 -12.93
C VAL A 171 -3.46 -0.70 -12.44
N GLN A 172 -2.64 -0.24 -13.37
CA GLN A 172 -1.37 0.37 -13.05
C GLN A 172 -1.61 1.78 -12.51
N LEU A 173 -0.84 2.22 -11.51
CA LEU A 173 -0.98 3.57 -10.95
C LEU A 173 -0.83 4.67 -12.00
N ALA A 174 0.07 4.49 -12.97
CA ALA A 174 0.25 5.40 -14.09
C ALA A 174 -0.99 5.51 -15.01
N GLU A 175 -1.82 4.46 -15.06
CA GLU A 175 -3.03 4.39 -15.88
C GLU A 175 -4.30 4.77 -15.12
N ALA A 176 -4.23 4.82 -13.78
CA ALA A 176 -5.34 5.18 -12.91
C ALA A 176 -6.08 6.46 -13.35
N PRO A 177 -5.42 7.55 -13.81
CA PRO A 177 -6.12 8.75 -14.31
C PRO A 177 -7.17 8.50 -15.39
N SER A 178 -7.07 7.39 -16.14
CA SER A 178 -8.06 7.02 -17.16
C SER A 178 -9.41 6.59 -16.57
N LEU A 179 -9.48 6.25 -15.28
CA LEU A 179 -10.73 5.94 -14.58
C LEU A 179 -11.70 7.13 -14.55
N LEU A 180 -11.18 8.37 -14.54
CA LEU A 180 -12.00 9.59 -14.55
C LEU A 180 -12.86 9.75 -15.83
N THR A 181 -12.57 8.99 -16.88
CA THR A 181 -13.35 8.97 -18.12
C THR A 181 -14.00 7.62 -18.41
N LYS A 182 -13.41 6.51 -17.93
CA LYS A 182 -13.84 5.15 -18.26
C LYS A 182 -14.74 4.50 -17.20
N ALA A 183 -14.75 5.00 -15.97
CA ALA A 183 -15.50 4.40 -14.86
C ALA A 183 -16.50 5.39 -14.26
N ALA A 184 -17.62 4.86 -13.75
CA ALA A 184 -18.52 5.60 -12.87
C ALA A 184 -17.84 5.81 -11.51
N PRO A 185 -18.08 6.94 -10.81
CA PRO A 185 -17.52 7.17 -9.48
C PRO A 185 -17.88 6.08 -8.46
N ASP A 186 -19.11 5.56 -8.51
CA ASP A 186 -19.62 4.53 -7.60
C ASP A 186 -18.97 3.15 -7.82
N ASP A 187 -18.35 2.95 -8.98
CA ASP A 187 -17.66 1.73 -9.33
C ASP A 187 -16.21 1.68 -8.81
N VAL A 188 -15.68 2.81 -8.33
CA VAL A 188 -14.28 2.96 -7.92
C VAL A 188 -14.18 3.09 -6.40
N ASP A 189 -13.27 2.32 -5.79
CA ASP A 189 -13.10 2.32 -4.33
C ASP A 189 -12.45 3.60 -3.78
N GLU A 190 -12.61 3.83 -2.48
CA GLU A 190 -12.14 5.02 -1.78
C GLU A 190 -10.60 5.18 -1.78
N PHE A 191 -9.85 4.07 -1.76
CA PHE A 191 -8.39 4.13 -1.85
C PHE A 191 -7.99 4.63 -3.25
N ALA A 192 -8.60 4.09 -4.30
CA ALA A 192 -8.38 4.52 -5.68
C ALA A 192 -8.79 5.99 -5.90
N LYS A 193 -9.94 6.43 -5.37
CA LYS A 193 -10.36 7.85 -5.40
C LYS A 193 -9.36 8.77 -4.69
N THR A 194 -8.83 8.34 -3.55
CA THR A 194 -7.78 9.07 -2.82
C THR A 194 -6.52 9.18 -3.66
N MET A 195 -6.09 8.07 -4.29
CA MET A 195 -4.92 8.07 -5.16
C MET A 195 -5.09 8.94 -6.40
N LEU A 196 -6.28 8.92 -7.02
CA LEU A 196 -6.64 9.83 -8.10
C LEU A 196 -6.58 11.30 -7.64
N SER A 197 -6.99 11.60 -6.41
CA SER A 197 -6.97 12.97 -5.88
C SER A 197 -5.53 13.47 -5.70
N ILE A 198 -4.62 12.58 -5.29
CA ILE A 198 -3.18 12.87 -5.19
C ILE A 198 -2.58 13.12 -6.58
N ILE A 199 -2.92 12.29 -7.58
CA ILE A 199 -2.30 12.32 -8.92
C ILE A 199 -2.89 13.43 -9.81
N CYS A 200 -4.22 13.56 -9.82
CA CYS A 200 -4.97 14.41 -10.74
C CYS A 200 -5.46 15.71 -10.10
N GLY A 201 -5.29 15.85 -8.79
CA GLY A 201 -5.80 16.97 -7.99
C GLY A 201 -7.24 16.74 -7.50
N ALA A 202 -7.46 16.97 -6.21
CA ALA A 202 -8.75 16.78 -5.54
C ALA A 202 -9.90 17.54 -6.21
N GLY A 203 -9.66 18.76 -6.70
CA GLY A 203 -10.71 19.54 -7.37
C GLY A 203 -11.25 18.89 -8.65
N ARG A 204 -10.39 18.19 -9.40
CA ARG A 204 -10.80 17.45 -10.61
C ARG A 204 -11.57 16.19 -10.25
N VAL A 205 -11.10 15.46 -9.23
CA VAL A 205 -11.76 14.22 -8.77
C VAL A 205 -13.12 14.52 -8.14
N ASN A 206 -13.23 15.57 -7.32
CA ASN A 206 -14.51 16.01 -6.74
C ASN A 206 -15.53 16.36 -7.82
N LYS A 207 -15.11 17.03 -8.91
CA LYS A 207 -16.00 17.29 -10.05
C LYS A 207 -16.46 16.03 -10.75
N TRP A 208 -15.63 14.98 -10.80
CA TRP A 208 -15.99 13.69 -11.38
C TRP A 208 -16.93 12.90 -10.47
N ILE A 209 -16.71 12.92 -9.14
CA ILE A 209 -17.58 12.28 -8.15
C ILE A 209 -18.99 12.88 -8.15
N ASN A 210 -19.12 14.20 -8.35
CA ASN A 210 -20.42 14.90 -8.33
C ASN A 210 -21.05 15.08 -9.72
N ARG A 211 -20.72 14.23 -10.71
CA ARG A 211 -21.37 14.25 -12.03
C ARG A 211 -22.71 13.55 -11.99
#